data_AF-A0A6G4QQG2-F1
#
_entry.id   AF-A0A6G4QQG2-F1
#
_cell.length_a   1.000
_cell.length_b   1.000
_cell.length_c   1.000
_cell.angle_alpha   90.00
_cell.angle_beta   90.00
_cell.angle_gamma   90.00
#
_symmetry.space_group_name_H-M   'P 1'
#
loop_
_entity.id
_entity.type
_entity.pdbx_description
1 polymer ?
#
loop_
_entity_poly.entity_id
_entity_poly.type
_entity_poly.pdbx_seq_one_letter_code
_entity_poly.pdbx_strand_id
1 'polypeptide(L)'
;GFTLRKIIFENFSKKCTYWVTLIISQILLTTSVLWILNYTGNLDLFILRLVLLSCLFILTISVINLWTFLMLLNLNIANMIKGKQHFKTIRFINTVCKSILLVLIASVMIENTSVIKDLNKIKETEKYWNVLDDYYTIEFAPYHETKQSLIDNMLRSEQLVKASEAENNAILFKPKGDSVDNDNFSPDEGNVILVNNQFWSIYYKQFQPDIPIKNQKNNVEVIIPQKFHAMRNEINQAYHSWFEFVQNKNNKENKLSIQFINKNDYRIFSFDARDSRHLSFIEAPIIVNVQASDLSNDFYYAMISQGGYLFKNYDALVKNIENYHLDGEISGITNYKDSVMEMYHENNLKLTVLNFSQIIIAIILIIIILFDVKYYFEQHRKLLVIKKLYGYSTLRANYQYLLINNIVVVFIGILTNVILHSQYIMMIFATILVVQILLQICSLYYHGRRFNEVIKEF
;
A
#
# COMPACT_ATOMS: atom_id res chain seq x y z
N GLY A 1 45.70 -12.48 -36.50
CA GLY A 1 44.71 -11.39 -36.34
C GLY A 1 43.66 -11.81 -35.33
N PHE A 2 43.30 -10.93 -34.39
CA PHE A 2 42.23 -11.24 -33.43
C PHE A 2 40.90 -11.39 -34.19
N THR A 3 40.33 -12.59 -34.17
CA THR A 3 38.96 -12.80 -34.64
C THR A 3 37.99 -12.19 -33.64
N LEU A 4 36.93 -11.55 -34.12
CA LEU A 4 35.96 -10.83 -33.29
C LEU A 4 35.36 -11.73 -32.19
N ARG A 5 35.22 -13.03 -32.48
CA ARG A 5 34.80 -14.07 -31.53
C ARG A 5 35.77 -14.25 -30.35
N LYS A 6 37.08 -14.17 -30.61
CA LYS A 6 38.12 -14.29 -29.58
C LYS A 6 38.15 -13.06 -28.67
N ILE A 7 37.97 -11.86 -29.22
CA ILE A 7 37.84 -10.61 -28.45
C ILE A 7 36.60 -10.65 -27.54
N ILE A 8 35.47 -11.12 -28.06
CA ILE A 8 34.22 -11.24 -27.28
C ILE A 8 34.40 -12.24 -26.13
N PHE A 9 34.93 -13.43 -26.41
CA PHE A 9 35.05 -14.48 -25.40
C PHE A 9 36.10 -14.15 -24.32
N GLU A 10 37.24 -13.56 -24.71
CA GLU A 10 38.26 -13.12 -23.76
C GLU A 10 37.78 -11.95 -22.89
N ASN A 11 37.09 -10.95 -23.47
CA ASN A 11 36.57 -9.83 -22.68
C ASN A 11 35.39 -10.23 -21.80
N PHE A 12 34.53 -11.13 -22.27
CA PHE A 12 33.43 -11.67 -21.46
C PHE A 12 33.97 -12.48 -20.28
N SER A 13 34.94 -13.37 -20.51
CA SER A 13 35.58 -14.16 -19.46
C SER A 13 36.26 -13.26 -18.41
N LYS A 14 37.05 -12.26 -18.83
CA LYS A 14 37.68 -11.29 -17.91
C LYS A 14 36.68 -10.47 -17.10
N LYS A 15 35.55 -10.08 -17.70
CA LYS A 15 34.48 -9.37 -16.98
C LYS A 15 33.77 -10.29 -15.99
N CYS A 16 33.46 -11.53 -16.38
CA CYS A 16 32.86 -12.51 -15.48
C CYS A 16 33.78 -12.81 -14.29
N THR A 17 35.08 -13.01 -14.50
CA THR A 17 36.02 -13.23 -13.40
C THR A 17 36.13 -12.00 -12.50
N TYR A 18 36.11 -10.79 -13.06
CA TYR A 18 36.06 -9.55 -12.27
C TYR A 18 34.80 -9.46 -11.39
N TRP A 19 33.61 -9.71 -11.95
CA TRP A 19 32.36 -9.65 -11.18
C TRP A 19 32.28 -10.74 -10.11
N VAL A 20 32.70 -11.97 -10.44
CA VAL A 20 32.74 -13.08 -9.49
C VAL A 20 33.71 -12.79 -8.34
N THR A 21 34.90 -12.26 -8.63
CA THR A 21 35.87 -11.88 -7.58
C THR A 21 35.35 -10.76 -6.69
N LEU A 22 34.66 -9.76 -7.25
CA LEU A 22 34.04 -8.67 -6.49
C LEU A 22 32.96 -9.20 -5.53
N ILE A 23 32.09 -10.11 -5.98
CA ILE A 23 31.05 -10.73 -5.14
C ILE A 23 31.66 -11.61 -4.05
N ILE A 24 32.66 -12.43 -4.37
CA ILE A 24 33.36 -13.23 -3.36
C ILE A 24 33.97 -12.31 -2.30
N SER A 25 34.59 -11.20 -2.72
CA SER A 25 35.15 -10.22 -1.78
C SER A 25 34.08 -9.56 -0.91
N GLN A 26 32.90 -9.25 -1.47
CA GLN A 26 31.78 -8.69 -0.74
C GLN A 26 31.19 -9.69 0.28
N ILE A 27 31.00 -10.96 -0.12
CA ILE A 27 30.54 -12.03 0.78
C ILE A 27 31.52 -12.16 1.94
N LEU A 28 32.82 -12.28 1.67
CA LEU A 28 33.85 -12.43 2.70
C LEU A 28 33.90 -11.23 3.66
N LEU A 29 33.78 -10.01 3.13
CA LEU A 29 33.83 -8.79 3.95
C LEU A 29 32.59 -8.67 4.83
N THR A 30 31.40 -8.93 4.27
CA THR A 30 30.14 -8.90 5.03
C THR A 30 30.06 -9.98 6.10
N THR A 31 30.47 -11.23 5.80
CA THR A 31 30.49 -12.30 6.81
C THR A 31 31.51 -12.02 7.91
N SER A 32 32.67 -11.47 7.58
CA SER A 32 33.69 -11.08 8.57
C SER A 32 33.17 -9.99 9.51
N VAL A 33 32.49 -8.96 8.99
CA VAL A 33 31.89 -7.88 9.80
C VAL A 33 30.77 -8.42 10.69
N LEU A 34 29.89 -9.29 10.17
CA LEU A 34 28.81 -9.88 10.96
C LEU A 34 29.34 -10.79 12.08
N TRP A 35 30.43 -11.52 11.81
CA TRP A 35 31.11 -12.34 12.81
C TRP A 35 31.74 -11.49 13.91
N ILE A 36 32.41 -10.38 13.57
CA ILE A 36 32.99 -9.42 14.53
C ILE A 36 31.91 -8.79 15.41
N LEU A 37 30.74 -8.48 14.84
CA LEU A 37 29.62 -7.84 15.54
C LEU A 37 28.73 -8.83 16.32
N ASN A 38 29.07 -10.12 16.36
CA ASN A 38 28.31 -11.18 17.04
C ASN A 38 26.84 -11.35 16.59
N TYR A 39 26.49 -10.88 15.39
CA TYR A 39 25.18 -11.10 14.77
C TYR A 39 25.16 -12.44 14.05
N THR A 40 24.94 -13.53 14.79
CA THR A 40 24.95 -14.91 14.26
C THR A 40 23.57 -15.44 13.87
N GLY A 41 22.49 -14.70 14.17
CA GLY A 41 21.12 -15.11 13.84
C GLY A 41 20.85 -15.14 12.33
N ASN A 42 20.48 -16.32 11.81
CA ASN A 42 20.07 -16.57 10.41
C ASN A 42 21.09 -16.17 9.33
N LEU A 43 22.39 -16.33 9.59
CA LEU A 43 23.46 -16.08 8.61
C LEU A 43 23.27 -16.87 7.30
N ASP A 44 22.82 -18.11 7.37
CA ASP A 44 22.61 -18.96 6.18
C ASP A 44 21.55 -18.38 5.23
N LEU A 45 20.42 -17.91 5.79
CA LEU A 45 19.35 -17.26 5.02
C LEU A 45 19.82 -15.91 4.45
N PHE A 46 20.62 -15.16 5.19
CA PHE A 46 21.20 -13.91 4.72
C PHE A 46 22.16 -14.15 3.53
N ILE A 47 23.07 -15.13 3.64
CA ILE A 47 24.01 -15.49 2.58
C ILE A 47 23.26 -15.99 1.34
N LEU A 48 22.24 -16.83 1.50
CA LEU A 48 21.40 -17.32 0.40
C LEU A 48 20.75 -16.15 -0.35
N ARG A 49 20.13 -15.20 0.37
CA ARG A 49 19.52 -14.00 -0.24
C ARG A 49 20.55 -13.15 -0.98
N LEU A 50 21.74 -12.96 -0.40
CA LEU A 50 22.81 -12.17 -1.00
C LEU A 50 23.37 -12.82 -2.28
N VAL A 51 23.55 -14.14 -2.28
CA VAL A 51 23.97 -14.91 -3.47
C VAL A 51 22.91 -14.82 -4.57
N LEU A 52 21.62 -14.98 -4.23
CA LEU A 52 20.53 -14.86 -5.21
C LEU A 52 20.48 -13.47 -5.85
N LEU A 53 20.57 -12.41 -5.05
CA LEU A 53 20.63 -11.02 -5.54
C LEU A 53 21.84 -10.80 -6.45
N SER A 54 23.01 -11.32 -6.06
CA SER A 54 24.25 -11.19 -6.83
C SER A 54 24.16 -11.94 -8.17
N CYS A 55 23.58 -13.14 -8.20
CA CYS A 55 23.33 -13.90 -9.41
C CYS A 55 22.40 -13.14 -10.38
N LEU A 56 21.31 -12.56 -9.85
CA LEU A 56 20.37 -11.77 -10.64
C LEU A 56 21.05 -10.53 -11.25
N PHE A 57 21.94 -9.89 -10.48
CA PHE A 57 22.76 -8.76 -10.95
C PHE A 57 23.76 -9.15 -12.05
N ILE A 58 24.47 -10.28 -11.89
CA ILE A 58 25.37 -10.79 -12.95
C ILE A 58 24.57 -11.09 -14.22
N LEU A 59 23.40 -11.71 -14.08
CA LEU A 59 22.57 -12.08 -15.22
C LEU A 59 22.14 -10.83 -15.99
N THR A 60 21.67 -9.79 -15.29
CA THR A 60 21.28 -8.51 -15.92
C THR A 60 22.47 -7.83 -16.61
N ILE A 61 23.64 -7.74 -15.98
CA ILE A 61 24.85 -7.18 -16.62
C ILE A 61 25.29 -8.01 -17.82
N SER A 62 25.19 -9.33 -17.73
CA SER A 62 25.57 -10.23 -18.82
C SER A 62 24.65 -10.05 -20.02
N VAL A 63 23.34 -9.91 -19.79
CA VAL A 63 22.35 -9.60 -20.85
C VAL A 63 22.66 -8.25 -21.49
N ILE A 64 22.94 -7.21 -20.70
CA ILE A 64 23.30 -5.88 -21.22
C ILE A 64 24.58 -5.96 -22.07
N ASN A 65 25.63 -6.62 -21.59
CA ASN A 65 26.87 -6.79 -22.34
C ASN A 65 26.64 -7.58 -23.63
N LEU A 66 25.92 -8.69 -23.58
CA LEU A 66 25.59 -9.49 -24.75
C LEU A 66 24.82 -8.65 -25.78
N TRP A 67 23.87 -7.84 -25.32
CA TRP A 67 23.13 -6.91 -26.18
C TRP A 67 24.05 -5.87 -26.84
N THR A 68 24.99 -5.29 -26.10
CA THR A 68 25.98 -4.37 -26.69
C THR A 68 26.90 -5.05 -27.70
N PHE A 69 27.28 -6.31 -27.50
CA PHE A 69 28.06 -7.07 -28.46
C PHE A 69 27.27 -7.44 -29.72
N LEU A 70 26.00 -7.81 -29.58
CA LEU A 70 25.09 -8.05 -30.70
C LEU A 70 24.90 -6.77 -31.54
N MET A 71 24.75 -5.63 -30.88
CA MET A 71 24.75 -4.32 -31.55
C MET A 71 26.04 -4.10 -32.33
N LEU A 72 27.20 -4.35 -31.71
CA LEU A 72 28.52 -4.13 -32.32
C LEU A 72 28.79 -5.06 -33.52
N LEU A 73 28.34 -6.31 -33.45
CA LEU A 73 28.40 -7.28 -34.55
C LEU A 73 27.59 -6.84 -35.77
N ASN A 74 26.46 -6.18 -35.52
CA ASN A 74 25.58 -5.66 -36.57
C ASN A 74 25.97 -4.24 -37.05
N LEU A 75 27.08 -3.67 -36.55
CA LEU A 75 27.61 -2.39 -37.03
C LEU A 75 28.41 -2.59 -38.32
N ASN A 76 27.81 -2.22 -39.46
CA ASN A 76 28.55 -2.08 -40.71
C ASN A 76 29.26 -0.71 -40.73
N ILE A 77 30.58 -0.72 -40.50
CA ILE A 77 31.43 0.49 -40.44
C ILE A 77 31.33 1.32 -41.73
N ALA A 78 31.22 0.68 -42.90
CA ALA A 78 31.07 1.38 -44.17
C ALA A 78 29.72 2.10 -44.29
N ASN A 79 28.65 1.54 -43.71
CA ASN A 79 27.36 2.22 -43.59
C ASN A 79 27.40 3.34 -42.56
N MET A 80 28.19 3.20 -41.48
CA MET A 80 28.38 4.24 -40.47
C MET A 80 29.09 5.47 -41.05
N ILE A 81 30.16 5.26 -41.83
CA ILE A 81 30.88 6.33 -42.56
C ILE A 81 29.98 7.01 -43.60
N LYS A 82 29.07 6.26 -44.24
CA LYS A 82 28.10 6.80 -45.21
C LYS A 82 26.85 7.43 -44.55
N GLY A 83 26.77 7.48 -43.22
CA GLY A 83 25.61 8.01 -42.48
C GLY A 83 24.34 7.16 -42.58
N LYS A 84 24.45 5.89 -43.00
CA LYS A 84 23.36 4.90 -43.09
C LYS A 84 23.29 4.04 -41.82
N GLN A 85 23.32 4.64 -40.63
CA GLN A 85 23.20 3.89 -39.38
C GLN A 85 21.73 3.52 -39.11
N HIS A 86 21.48 2.46 -38.32
CA HIS A 86 20.15 1.98 -37.92
C HIS A 86 19.42 2.92 -36.92
N PHE A 87 19.51 4.24 -37.10
CA PHE A 87 18.88 5.23 -36.22
C PHE A 87 17.36 5.06 -36.14
N LYS A 88 16.72 4.58 -37.21
CA LYS A 88 15.27 4.26 -37.21
C LYS A 88 14.93 3.17 -36.19
N THR A 89 15.74 2.12 -36.09
CA THR A 89 15.54 1.01 -35.14
C THR A 89 15.82 1.46 -33.71
N ILE A 90 16.89 2.23 -33.48
CA ILE A 90 17.21 2.78 -32.15
C ILE A 90 16.08 3.71 -31.67
N ARG A 91 15.57 4.56 -32.55
CA ARG A 91 14.47 5.46 -32.25
C ARG A 91 13.16 4.73 -31.94
N PHE A 92 12.89 3.63 -32.65
CA PHE A 92 11.76 2.75 -32.33
C PHE A 92 11.90 2.14 -30.93
N ILE A 93 13.07 1.57 -30.60
CA ILE A 93 13.36 1.03 -29.26
C ILE A 93 13.17 2.11 -28.19
N ASN A 94 13.71 3.31 -28.40
CA ASN A 94 13.54 4.43 -27.47
C ASN A 94 12.07 4.79 -27.26
N THR A 95 11.26 4.77 -28.32
CA THR A 95 9.82 5.06 -28.23
C THR A 95 9.10 3.98 -27.42
N VAL A 96 9.44 2.70 -27.62
CA VAL A 96 8.87 1.58 -26.85
C VAL A 96 9.29 1.69 -25.37
N CYS A 97 10.57 1.88 -25.07
CA CYS A 97 11.06 2.03 -23.70
C CYS A 97 10.40 3.23 -23.00
N LYS A 98 10.30 4.38 -23.68
CA LYS A 98 9.58 5.55 -23.19
C LYS A 98 8.13 5.22 -22.87
N SER A 99 7.47 4.43 -23.72
CA SER A 99 6.07 4.06 -23.51
C SER A 99 5.89 3.21 -22.25
N ILE A 100 6.79 2.25 -22.02
CA ILE A 100 6.80 1.42 -20.81
C ILE A 100 7.03 2.32 -19.56
N LEU A 101 7.98 3.24 -19.62
CA LEU A 101 8.26 4.15 -18.50
C LEU A 101 7.11 5.11 -18.20
N LEU A 102 6.37 5.55 -19.22
CA LEU A 102 5.16 6.38 -19.04
C LEU A 102 4.04 5.63 -18.32
N VAL A 103 3.89 4.33 -18.57
CA VAL A 103 2.95 3.49 -17.81
C VAL A 103 3.45 3.30 -16.38
N LEU A 104 4.74 2.98 -16.19
CA LEU A 104 5.32 2.77 -14.88
C LEU A 104 5.22 4.02 -13.98
N ILE A 105 5.55 5.21 -14.49
CA ILE A 105 5.46 6.45 -13.70
C ILE A 105 4.02 6.73 -13.28
N ALA A 106 3.03 6.42 -14.13
CA ALA A 106 1.62 6.57 -13.80
C ALA A 106 1.20 5.61 -12.67
N SER A 107 1.59 4.33 -12.75
CA SER A 107 1.32 3.35 -11.71
C SER A 107 1.92 3.76 -10.35
N VAL A 108 3.19 4.16 -10.35
CA VAL A 108 3.88 4.59 -9.12
C VAL A 108 3.25 5.87 -8.54
N MET A 109 2.77 6.80 -9.38
CA MET A 109 2.08 8.01 -8.92
C MET A 109 0.71 7.72 -8.29
N ILE A 110 -0.04 6.77 -8.83
CA ILE A 110 -1.33 6.35 -8.25
C ILE A 110 -1.11 5.72 -6.89
N GLU A 111 -0.14 4.81 -6.79
CA GLU A 111 0.19 4.18 -5.52
C GLU A 111 0.67 5.20 -4.49
N ASN A 112 1.52 6.16 -4.90
CA ASN A 112 1.96 7.26 -4.05
C ASN A 112 0.77 8.09 -3.52
N THR A 113 -0.19 8.42 -4.40
CA THR A 113 -1.42 9.13 -4.00
C THR A 113 -2.25 8.32 -2.99
N SER A 114 -2.33 7.00 -3.14
CA SER A 114 -3.01 6.13 -2.18
C SER A 114 -2.32 6.16 -0.81
N VAL A 115 -1.01 5.98 -0.78
CA VAL A 115 -0.23 5.97 0.47
C VAL A 115 -0.32 7.33 1.19
N ILE A 116 -0.30 8.45 0.44
CA ILE A 116 -0.50 9.79 1.02
C ILE A 116 -1.90 9.91 1.65
N LYS A 117 -2.95 9.38 1.01
CA LYS A 117 -4.30 9.39 1.59
C LYS A 117 -4.35 8.60 2.88
N ASP A 118 -3.71 7.42 2.93
CA ASP A 118 -3.67 6.59 4.13
C ASP A 118 -2.90 7.27 5.27
N LEU A 119 -1.76 7.90 4.99
CA LEU A 119 -1.01 8.69 5.98
C LEU A 119 -1.80 9.88 6.51
N ASN A 120 -2.49 10.62 5.63
CA ASN A 120 -3.34 11.74 6.05
C ASN A 120 -4.50 11.24 6.91
N LYS A 121 -5.12 10.12 6.55
CA LYS A 121 -6.18 9.47 7.34
C LYS A 121 -5.69 9.13 8.74
N ILE A 122 -4.52 8.49 8.88
CA ILE A 122 -3.92 8.18 10.20
C ILE A 122 -3.72 9.45 11.04
N LYS A 123 -3.16 10.50 10.43
CA LYS A 123 -2.89 11.78 11.10
C LYS A 123 -4.17 12.53 11.51
N GLU A 124 -5.17 12.59 10.64
CA GLU A 124 -6.46 13.25 10.94
C GLU A 124 -7.23 12.51 12.05
N THR A 125 -7.01 11.21 12.16
CA THR A 125 -7.70 10.34 13.12
C THR A 125 -6.96 10.15 14.44
N GLU A 126 -5.77 10.71 14.59
CA GLU A 126 -4.92 10.63 15.79
C GLU A 126 -5.68 10.93 17.08
N LYS A 127 -6.52 11.97 17.06
CA LYS A 127 -7.32 12.37 18.22
C LYS A 127 -8.31 11.30 18.70
N TYR A 128 -8.67 10.32 17.87
CA TYR A 128 -9.61 9.26 18.19
C TYR A 128 -8.95 7.99 18.72
N TRP A 129 -7.82 7.60 18.14
CA TRP A 129 -7.11 6.38 18.57
C TRP A 129 -6.07 6.64 19.66
N ASN A 130 -5.55 7.87 19.82
CA ASN A 130 -4.53 8.17 20.81
C ASN A 130 -5.01 8.06 22.27
N VAL A 131 -6.32 8.03 22.51
CA VAL A 131 -6.89 7.74 23.84
C VAL A 131 -6.80 6.26 24.23
N LEU A 132 -6.41 5.40 23.29
CA LEU A 132 -6.27 3.95 23.44
C LEU A 132 -4.80 3.53 23.61
N ASP A 133 -3.95 4.42 24.14
CA ASP A 133 -2.51 4.20 24.27
C ASP A 133 -2.14 3.05 25.23
N ASP A 134 -2.90 2.89 26.31
CA ASP A 134 -2.75 1.83 27.30
C ASP A 134 -3.69 0.63 27.04
N TYR A 135 -4.12 0.45 25.79
CA TYR A 135 -5.02 -0.64 25.39
C TYR A 135 -4.34 -1.69 24.51
N TYR A 136 -4.67 -2.94 24.78
CA TYR A 136 -4.02 -4.12 24.24
C TYR A 136 -5.02 -5.08 23.62
N THR A 137 -4.62 -5.70 22.53
CA THR A 137 -5.32 -6.78 21.85
C THR A 137 -4.67 -8.11 22.22
N ILE A 138 -5.46 -9.18 22.17
CA ILE A 138 -4.99 -10.53 22.46
C ILE A 138 -5.15 -11.38 21.20
N GLU A 139 -4.14 -12.17 20.91
CA GLU A 139 -4.16 -13.15 19.83
C GLU A 139 -4.10 -14.56 20.39
N PHE A 140 -5.12 -15.37 20.08
CA PHE A 140 -5.09 -16.80 20.40
C PHE A 140 -4.09 -17.53 19.50
N ALA A 141 -3.40 -18.50 20.08
CA ALA A 141 -2.51 -19.40 19.37
C ALA A 141 -3.29 -20.23 18.32
N PRO A 142 -2.63 -20.63 17.21
CA PRO A 142 -3.22 -21.51 16.23
C PRO A 142 -3.74 -22.79 16.88
N TYR A 143 -5.01 -23.08 16.62
CA TYR A 143 -5.77 -24.12 17.31
C TYR A 143 -5.20 -25.53 17.08
N HIS A 144 -4.81 -26.22 18.16
CA HIS A 144 -4.26 -27.58 18.11
C HIS A 144 -4.94 -28.59 19.06
N GLU A 145 -6.19 -28.37 19.48
CA GLU A 145 -6.79 -29.18 20.54
C GLU A 145 -8.22 -29.71 20.32
N THR A 146 -8.64 -30.57 21.26
CA THR A 146 -9.94 -31.27 21.30
C THR A 146 -11.14 -30.33 21.55
N LYS A 147 -12.35 -30.76 21.20
CA LYS A 147 -13.60 -29.98 21.37
C LYS A 147 -13.86 -29.51 22.82
N GLN A 148 -13.38 -30.25 23.82
CA GLN A 148 -13.56 -29.88 25.23
C GLN A 148 -12.71 -28.66 25.61
N SER A 149 -11.45 -28.62 25.14
CA SER A 149 -10.54 -27.49 25.35
C SER A 149 -11.11 -26.19 24.79
N LEU A 150 -11.74 -26.23 23.60
CA LEU A 150 -12.47 -25.09 23.03
C LEU A 150 -13.57 -24.55 23.97
N ILE A 151 -14.39 -25.44 24.53
CA ILE A 151 -15.49 -25.05 25.44
C ILE A 151 -14.92 -24.42 26.71
N ASP A 152 -13.84 -24.99 27.25
CA ASP A 152 -13.17 -24.47 28.44
C ASP A 152 -12.55 -23.09 28.15
N ASN A 153 -11.94 -22.89 26.97
CA ASN A 153 -11.40 -21.62 26.52
C ASN A 153 -12.48 -20.56 26.33
N MET A 154 -13.65 -20.94 25.79
CA MET A 154 -14.81 -20.04 25.70
C MET A 154 -15.26 -19.55 27.07
N LEU A 155 -15.33 -20.46 28.04
CA LEU A 155 -15.69 -20.12 29.43
C LEU A 155 -14.65 -19.20 30.08
N ARG A 156 -13.36 -19.52 29.95
CA ARG A 156 -12.25 -18.72 30.51
C ARG A 156 -12.19 -17.32 29.86
N SER A 157 -12.47 -17.23 28.58
CA SER A 157 -12.54 -15.95 27.85
C SER A 157 -13.68 -15.07 28.35
N GLU A 158 -14.86 -15.64 28.60
CA GLU A 158 -15.96 -14.93 29.24
C GLU A 158 -15.56 -14.43 30.65
N GLN A 159 -14.85 -15.23 31.43
CA GLN A 159 -14.38 -14.84 32.77
C GLN A 159 -13.36 -13.70 32.71
N LEU A 160 -12.42 -13.74 31.77
CA LEU A 160 -11.45 -12.67 31.51
C LEU A 160 -12.16 -11.34 31.20
N VAL A 161 -13.17 -11.37 30.31
CA VAL A 161 -13.97 -10.18 29.97
C VAL A 161 -14.74 -9.67 31.18
N LYS A 162 -15.38 -10.56 31.95
CA LYS A 162 -16.13 -10.17 33.17
C LYS A 162 -15.25 -9.46 34.19
N ALA A 163 -14.07 -10.01 34.48
CA ALA A 163 -13.14 -9.40 35.43
C ALA A 163 -12.63 -8.05 34.92
N SER A 164 -12.26 -7.99 33.64
CA SER A 164 -11.72 -6.78 33.04
C SER A 164 -12.76 -5.67 32.93
N GLU A 165 -14.01 -5.98 32.56
CA GLU A 165 -15.11 -4.99 32.54
C GLU A 165 -15.48 -4.51 33.95
N ALA A 166 -15.46 -5.38 34.96
CA ALA A 166 -15.74 -5.00 36.34
C ALA A 166 -14.73 -3.97 36.90
N GLU A 167 -13.49 -4.01 36.40
CA GLU A 167 -12.44 -3.05 36.73
C GLU A 167 -12.39 -1.83 35.78
N ASN A 168 -13.31 -1.73 34.81
CA ASN A 168 -13.29 -0.74 33.73
C ASN A 168 -12.03 -0.81 32.84
N ASN A 169 -11.42 -1.99 32.76
CA ASN A 169 -10.22 -2.31 32.00
C ASN A 169 -10.52 -3.03 30.68
N ALA A 170 -11.76 -3.07 30.19
CA ALA A 170 -12.07 -3.66 28.89
C ALA A 170 -13.06 -2.80 28.08
N ILE A 171 -12.75 -2.63 26.80
CA ILE A 171 -13.63 -2.00 25.80
C ILE A 171 -14.02 -3.07 24.79
N LEU A 172 -15.32 -3.18 24.51
CA LEU A 172 -15.84 -3.85 23.33
C LEU A 172 -16.04 -2.80 22.24
N PHE A 173 -15.46 -3.03 21.08
CA PHE A 173 -15.77 -2.29 19.86
C PHE A 173 -15.60 -3.22 18.65
N LYS A 174 -16.71 -3.64 18.05
CA LYS A 174 -16.72 -4.32 16.76
C LYS A 174 -17.43 -3.45 15.73
N PRO A 175 -16.71 -2.94 14.70
CA PRO A 175 -17.33 -2.15 13.65
C PRO A 175 -18.05 -3.02 12.62
N LYS A 176 -18.77 -2.37 11.70
CA LYS A 176 -19.32 -3.02 10.50
C LYS A 176 -18.19 -3.49 9.57
N GLY A 177 -18.44 -4.54 8.80
CA GLY A 177 -17.53 -4.99 7.74
C GLY A 177 -17.40 -3.98 6.59
N ASP A 178 -16.30 -4.03 5.85
CA ASP A 178 -15.98 -3.04 4.80
C ASP A 178 -16.96 -3.02 3.64
N SER A 179 -17.41 -4.19 3.20
CA SER A 179 -18.33 -4.37 2.07
C SER A 179 -19.80 -4.17 2.44
N VAL A 180 -20.08 -3.78 3.69
CA VAL A 180 -21.43 -3.69 4.21
C VAL A 180 -22.07 -2.36 3.84
N ASP A 181 -23.23 -2.44 3.19
CA ASP A 181 -24.06 -1.28 2.88
C ASP A 181 -24.53 -0.57 4.16
N ASN A 182 -24.53 0.76 4.13
CA ASN A 182 -24.97 1.59 5.25
C ASN A 182 -26.46 1.44 5.56
N ASP A 183 -27.23 0.90 4.61
CA ASP A 183 -28.67 0.62 4.74
C ASP A 183 -28.97 -0.83 5.13
N ASN A 184 -27.95 -1.69 5.27
CA ASN A 184 -28.13 -3.03 5.79
C ASN A 184 -28.32 -2.98 7.32
N PHE A 185 -29.44 -3.48 7.83
CA PHE A 185 -29.75 -3.50 9.27
C PHE A 185 -29.53 -4.86 9.94
N SER A 186 -29.03 -5.86 9.21
CA SER A 186 -28.78 -7.21 9.72
C SER A 186 -27.93 -7.18 11.00
N PRO A 187 -28.35 -7.84 12.10
CA PRO A 187 -27.59 -7.86 13.35
C PRO A 187 -26.15 -8.41 13.22
N ASP A 188 -25.93 -9.36 12.30
CA ASP A 188 -24.65 -10.06 12.18
C ASP A 188 -23.66 -9.40 11.20
N GLU A 189 -24.19 -8.84 10.11
CA GLU A 189 -23.39 -8.36 8.96
C GLU A 189 -23.82 -6.97 8.48
N GLY A 190 -24.74 -6.29 9.18
CA GLY A 190 -25.24 -4.98 8.80
C GLY A 190 -24.37 -3.82 9.25
N ASN A 191 -24.86 -2.60 9.02
CA ASN A 191 -24.31 -1.37 9.54
C ASN A 191 -24.59 -1.26 11.05
N VAL A 192 -23.98 -2.18 11.80
CA VAL A 192 -24.16 -2.39 13.22
C VAL A 192 -22.80 -2.29 13.89
N ILE A 193 -22.76 -1.62 15.04
CA ILE A 193 -21.59 -1.64 15.92
C ILE A 193 -21.96 -2.31 17.23
N LEU A 194 -21.07 -3.18 17.71
CA LEU A 194 -21.18 -3.80 19.04
C LEU A 194 -20.21 -3.08 19.97
N VAL A 195 -20.73 -2.60 21.08
CA VAL A 195 -19.98 -1.77 22.04
C VAL A 195 -20.35 -2.13 23.47
N ASN A 196 -19.54 -1.71 24.44
CA ASN A 196 -19.87 -1.84 25.87
C ASN A 196 -19.93 -0.47 26.56
N ASN A 197 -20.37 -0.46 27.82
CA ASN A 197 -20.46 0.76 28.63
C ASN A 197 -19.13 1.52 28.75
N GLN A 198 -18.00 0.80 28.77
CA GLN A 198 -16.68 1.42 28.89
C GLN A 198 -16.23 2.11 27.61
N PHE A 199 -16.64 1.63 26.43
CA PHE A 199 -16.50 2.38 25.18
C PHE A 199 -17.13 3.78 25.32
N TRP A 200 -18.37 3.82 25.83
CA TRP A 200 -19.12 5.06 25.97
C TRP A 200 -18.52 6.01 27.01
N SER A 201 -17.98 5.50 28.12
CA SER A 201 -17.35 6.35 29.14
C SER A 201 -16.18 7.18 28.55
N ILE A 202 -15.42 6.58 27.63
CA ILE A 202 -14.32 7.22 26.91
C ILE A 202 -14.85 8.12 25.80
N TYR A 203 -15.80 7.60 25.02
CA TYR A 203 -16.32 8.29 23.85
C TYR A 203 -17.15 9.55 24.23
N TYR A 204 -17.94 9.52 25.31
CA TYR A 204 -18.63 10.70 25.85
C TYR A 204 -17.66 11.75 26.37
N LYS A 205 -16.61 11.33 27.09
CA LYS A 205 -15.62 12.26 27.64
C LYS A 205 -14.91 13.05 26.54
N GLN A 206 -14.64 12.41 25.41
CA GLN A 206 -13.82 12.98 24.33
C GLN A 206 -14.64 13.64 23.22
N PHE A 207 -15.82 13.11 22.89
CA PHE A 207 -16.58 13.50 21.70
C PHE A 207 -18.00 13.97 21.97
N GLN A 208 -18.51 13.78 23.19
CA GLN A 208 -19.85 14.22 23.61
C GLN A 208 -20.96 13.91 22.57
N PRO A 209 -21.08 12.67 22.06
CA PRO A 209 -22.18 12.34 21.17
C PRO A 209 -23.50 12.51 21.91
N ASP A 210 -24.54 12.99 21.22
CA ASP A 210 -25.86 13.16 21.82
C ASP A 210 -26.74 11.91 21.56
N ILE A 211 -26.30 10.78 22.13
CA ILE A 211 -26.93 9.44 22.02
C ILE A 211 -27.47 9.03 23.40
N PRO A 212 -28.74 8.62 23.53
CA PRO A 212 -29.31 8.27 24.83
C PRO A 212 -29.05 6.79 25.17
N ILE A 213 -28.01 6.51 25.96
CA ILE A 213 -27.69 5.15 26.44
C ILE A 213 -27.98 5.08 27.94
N LYS A 214 -28.80 4.12 28.35
CA LYS A 214 -29.28 4.02 29.74
C LYS A 214 -28.37 3.16 30.62
N ASN A 215 -27.50 2.33 30.02
CA ASN A 215 -26.53 1.47 30.71
C ASN A 215 -27.18 0.62 31.81
N GLN A 216 -28.29 -0.05 31.51
CA GLN A 216 -28.95 -0.92 32.48
C GLN A 216 -28.24 -2.28 32.58
N LYS A 217 -28.07 -2.78 33.81
CA LYS A 217 -27.48 -4.11 34.06
C LYS A 217 -28.41 -5.21 33.54
N ASN A 218 -27.83 -6.26 32.94
CA ASN A 218 -28.54 -7.40 32.35
C ASN A 218 -29.53 -6.97 31.23
N ASN A 219 -29.19 -5.94 30.47
CA ASN A 219 -30.03 -5.42 29.41
C ASN A 219 -29.20 -5.06 28.19
N VAL A 220 -29.41 -5.80 27.10
CA VAL A 220 -28.83 -5.47 25.80
C VAL A 220 -29.63 -4.34 25.20
N GLU A 221 -29.00 -3.18 25.05
CA GLU A 221 -29.65 -1.97 24.50
C GLU A 221 -29.31 -1.84 23.02
N VAL A 222 -30.34 -1.83 22.16
CA VAL A 222 -30.19 -1.63 20.71
C VAL A 222 -30.75 -0.26 20.35
N ILE A 223 -29.93 0.60 19.77
CA ILE A 223 -30.31 1.96 19.35
C ILE A 223 -30.35 2.02 17.84
N ILE A 224 -31.53 2.34 17.31
CA ILE A 224 -31.81 2.33 15.88
C ILE A 224 -32.01 3.77 15.39
N PRO A 225 -31.22 4.22 14.39
CA PRO A 225 -31.34 5.56 13.81
C PRO A 225 -32.66 5.79 13.06
N GLN A 226 -32.99 7.06 12.83
CA GLN A 226 -34.25 7.46 12.22
C GLN A 226 -34.49 6.83 10.83
N LYS A 227 -33.41 6.66 10.05
CA LYS A 227 -33.46 6.10 8.68
C LYS A 227 -34.13 4.72 8.62
N PHE A 228 -34.13 3.97 9.71
CA PHE A 228 -34.68 2.63 9.80
C PHE A 228 -36.10 2.55 10.40
N HIS A 229 -36.75 3.67 10.72
CA HIS A 229 -38.09 3.64 11.33
C HIS A 229 -39.16 2.98 10.46
N ALA A 230 -39.04 3.08 9.14
CA ALA A 230 -39.95 2.43 8.20
C ALA A 230 -39.93 0.90 8.33
N MET A 231 -38.79 0.33 8.74
CA MET A 231 -38.56 -1.11 8.86
C MET A 231 -38.67 -1.61 10.30
N ARG A 232 -39.33 -0.84 11.19
CA ARG A 232 -39.42 -1.11 12.63
C ARG A 232 -39.83 -2.54 12.97
N ASN A 233 -40.82 -3.09 12.28
CA ASN A 233 -41.33 -4.43 12.57
C ASN A 233 -40.31 -5.52 12.19
N GLU A 234 -39.68 -5.39 11.02
CA GLU A 234 -38.65 -6.32 10.54
C GLU A 234 -37.42 -6.30 11.44
N ILE A 235 -36.98 -5.10 11.84
CA ILE A 235 -35.82 -4.93 12.72
C ILE A 235 -36.12 -5.49 14.11
N ASN A 236 -37.30 -5.22 14.68
CA ASN A 236 -37.68 -5.79 15.97
C ASN A 236 -37.64 -7.32 15.94
N GLN A 237 -38.18 -7.95 14.89
CA GLN A 237 -38.14 -9.41 14.74
C GLN A 237 -36.69 -9.91 14.60
N ALA A 238 -35.89 -9.30 13.71
CA ALA A 238 -34.51 -9.70 13.48
C ALA A 238 -33.65 -9.64 14.74
N TYR A 239 -33.72 -8.56 15.51
CA TYR A 239 -32.94 -8.40 16.73
C TYR A 239 -33.44 -9.27 17.89
N HIS A 240 -34.74 -9.54 17.98
CA HIS A 240 -35.26 -10.52 18.94
C HIS A 240 -34.77 -11.93 18.62
N SER A 241 -34.85 -12.37 17.35
CA SER A 241 -34.35 -13.68 16.94
C SER A 241 -32.83 -13.82 17.12
N TRP A 242 -32.08 -12.76 16.79
CA TRP A 242 -30.64 -12.70 17.04
C TRP A 242 -30.33 -12.83 18.54
N PHE A 243 -30.98 -12.04 19.38
CA PHE A 243 -30.78 -12.09 20.83
C PHE A 243 -31.13 -13.46 21.42
N GLU A 244 -32.23 -14.08 21.00
CA GLU A 244 -32.58 -15.45 21.43
C GLU A 244 -31.53 -16.50 21.06
N PHE A 245 -30.83 -16.29 19.93
CA PHE A 245 -29.75 -17.16 19.47
C PHE A 245 -28.45 -16.96 20.27
N VAL A 246 -28.05 -15.70 20.52
CA VAL A 246 -26.77 -15.36 21.18
C VAL A 246 -26.87 -15.16 22.70
N GLN A 247 -28.06 -15.18 23.30
CA GLN A 247 -28.22 -14.95 24.74
C GLN A 247 -27.54 -16.05 25.56
N ASN A 248 -27.03 -15.65 26.73
CA ASN A 248 -26.52 -16.60 27.70
C ASN A 248 -27.67 -17.44 28.28
N LYS A 249 -27.77 -18.72 27.89
CA LYS A 249 -28.81 -19.64 28.38
C LYS A 249 -28.79 -19.86 29.90
N ASN A 250 -27.67 -19.58 30.56
CA ASN A 250 -27.51 -19.68 32.00
C ASN A 250 -27.97 -18.41 32.75
N ASN A 251 -28.13 -17.28 32.06
CA ASN A 251 -28.53 -16.00 32.65
C ASN A 251 -29.92 -15.57 32.11
N LYS A 252 -30.98 -16.11 32.71
CA LYS A 252 -32.38 -15.89 32.30
C LYS A 252 -32.91 -14.47 32.59
N GLU A 253 -32.13 -13.62 33.25
CA GLU A 253 -32.55 -12.26 33.60
C GLU A 253 -32.25 -11.25 32.50
N ASN A 254 -31.46 -11.63 31.48
CA ASN A 254 -31.08 -10.73 30.41
C ASN A 254 -32.28 -10.36 29.54
N LYS A 255 -32.44 -9.07 29.28
CA LYS A 255 -33.52 -8.52 28.44
C LYS A 255 -32.95 -7.77 27.25
N LEU A 256 -33.75 -7.70 26.19
CA LEU A 256 -33.46 -6.88 25.02
C LEU A 256 -34.32 -5.61 25.07
N SER A 257 -33.68 -4.45 24.99
CA SER A 257 -34.34 -3.14 24.91
C SER A 257 -34.02 -2.47 23.59
N ILE A 258 -34.99 -2.43 22.69
CA ILE A 258 -34.85 -1.76 21.39
C ILE A 258 -35.40 -0.32 21.48
N GLN A 259 -34.56 0.66 21.15
CA GLN A 259 -34.89 2.09 21.17
C GLN A 259 -34.69 2.70 19.79
N PHE A 260 -35.75 3.31 19.27
CA PHE A 260 -35.71 4.06 18.00
C PHE A 260 -35.51 5.54 18.30
N ILE A 261 -34.44 6.13 17.79
CA ILE A 261 -34.14 7.55 17.97
C ILE A 261 -34.55 8.35 16.73
N ASN A 262 -34.93 9.62 16.92
CA ASN A 262 -35.29 10.54 15.84
C ASN A 262 -34.05 11.34 15.39
N LYS A 263 -32.93 10.65 15.14
CA LYS A 263 -31.66 11.24 14.70
C LYS A 263 -30.96 10.35 13.68
N ASN A 264 -30.26 10.99 12.75
CA ASN A 264 -29.41 10.38 11.72
C ASN A 264 -28.05 11.10 11.58
N ASP A 265 -27.82 12.17 12.33
CA ASP A 265 -26.72 13.12 12.17
C ASP A 265 -25.48 12.78 13.03
N TYR A 266 -25.39 11.55 13.51
CA TYR A 266 -24.25 11.07 14.28
C TYR A 266 -23.39 10.10 13.45
N ARG A 267 -22.10 10.17 13.70
CA ARG A 267 -21.10 9.28 13.13
C ARG A 267 -20.20 8.75 14.24
N ILE A 268 -19.88 7.47 14.19
CA ILE A 268 -19.01 6.81 15.17
C ILE A 268 -17.67 6.55 14.51
N PHE A 269 -16.59 6.88 15.22
CA PHE A 269 -15.25 6.56 14.74
C PHE A 269 -15.03 5.05 14.89
N SER A 270 -14.74 4.40 13.77
CA SER A 270 -14.37 3.01 13.67
C SER A 270 -12.88 2.85 13.82
N PHE A 271 -12.49 2.05 14.81
CA PHE A 271 -11.17 1.46 14.88
C PHE A 271 -11.31 -0.06 14.84
N ASP A 272 -10.48 -0.71 14.03
CA ASP A 272 -10.33 -2.17 14.06
C ASP A 272 -8.95 -2.47 14.67
N ALA A 273 -8.98 -3.32 15.69
CA ALA A 273 -7.84 -3.77 16.44
C ALA A 273 -6.89 -4.68 15.65
N ARG A 274 -7.42 -5.44 14.69
CA ARG A 274 -6.67 -6.36 13.82
C ARG A 274 -6.34 -5.74 12.49
N ASP A 275 -7.14 -4.77 12.05
CA ASP A 275 -6.90 -4.06 10.81
C ASP A 275 -6.86 -2.54 11.00
N SER A 276 -5.67 -2.05 11.38
CA SER A 276 -5.42 -0.63 11.57
C SER A 276 -5.61 0.21 10.30
N ARG A 277 -5.82 -0.39 9.12
CA ARG A 277 -6.16 0.33 7.86
C ARG A 277 -7.57 0.93 7.89
N HIS A 278 -8.43 0.48 8.82
CA HIS A 278 -9.86 0.84 8.89
C HIS A 278 -10.18 1.98 9.85
N LEU A 279 -9.40 3.07 9.80
CA LEU A 279 -9.64 4.29 10.59
C LEU A 279 -10.69 5.21 9.93
N SER A 280 -11.97 4.88 10.02
CA SER A 280 -13.03 5.61 9.30
C SER A 280 -14.21 5.99 10.18
N PHE A 281 -15.12 6.82 9.67
CA PHE A 281 -16.38 7.09 10.35
C PHE A 281 -17.49 6.24 9.77
N ILE A 282 -18.28 5.65 10.66
CA ILE A 282 -19.50 4.94 10.32
C ILE A 282 -20.67 5.90 10.52
N GLU A 283 -21.42 6.16 9.44
CA GLU A 283 -22.55 7.08 9.42
C GLU A 283 -23.82 6.39 9.94
N ALA A 284 -24.38 6.94 11.02
CA ALA A 284 -25.58 6.46 11.71
C ALA A 284 -25.69 4.93 11.77
N PRO A 285 -24.76 4.21 12.43
CA PRO A 285 -24.89 2.76 12.63
C PRO A 285 -26.01 2.44 13.63
N ILE A 286 -26.57 1.24 13.54
CA ILE A 286 -27.29 0.64 14.67
C ILE A 286 -26.28 0.31 15.75
N ILE A 287 -26.58 0.69 16.99
CA ILE A 287 -25.68 0.49 18.11
C ILE A 287 -26.25 -0.63 18.97
N VAL A 288 -25.45 -1.65 19.24
CA VAL A 288 -25.79 -2.73 20.16
C VAL A 288 -24.85 -2.64 21.35
N ASN A 289 -25.38 -2.20 22.48
CA ASN A 289 -24.65 -2.08 23.73
C ASN A 289 -24.79 -3.37 24.54
N VAL A 290 -23.66 -4.01 24.81
CA VAL A 290 -23.55 -5.32 25.46
C VAL A 290 -22.62 -5.20 26.67
N GLN A 291 -22.92 -5.92 27.73
CA GLN A 291 -22.08 -6.07 28.92
C GLN A 291 -21.58 -7.51 29.05
N ALA A 292 -20.53 -7.71 29.83
CA ALA A 292 -20.08 -9.03 30.23
C ALA A 292 -21.22 -9.77 30.96
N SER A 293 -21.52 -11.01 30.55
CA SER A 293 -22.66 -11.88 30.95
C SER A 293 -23.98 -11.71 30.20
N ASP A 294 -24.12 -10.73 29.29
CA ASP A 294 -25.34 -10.56 28.50
C ASP A 294 -25.51 -11.68 27.46
N LEU A 295 -24.40 -12.06 26.83
CA LEU A 295 -24.36 -13.01 25.71
C LEU A 295 -23.65 -14.31 26.10
N SER A 296 -23.70 -15.30 25.20
CA SER A 296 -23.09 -16.61 25.38
C SER A 296 -21.56 -16.55 25.38
N ASN A 297 -20.92 -17.59 25.93
CA ASN A 297 -19.46 -17.65 26.10
C ASN A 297 -18.68 -17.68 24.77
N ASP A 298 -19.25 -18.32 23.75
CA ASP A 298 -18.73 -18.32 22.38
C ASP A 298 -18.70 -16.91 21.75
N PHE A 299 -19.64 -16.03 22.09
CA PHE A 299 -19.63 -14.63 21.64
C PHE A 299 -18.35 -13.92 22.11
N TYR A 300 -18.03 -13.97 23.41
CA TYR A 300 -16.86 -13.28 23.95
C TYR A 300 -15.56 -13.86 23.40
N TYR A 301 -15.47 -15.19 23.30
CA TYR A 301 -14.34 -15.85 22.67
C TYR A 301 -14.15 -15.39 21.21
N ALA A 302 -15.23 -15.34 20.43
CA ALA A 302 -15.21 -14.88 19.05
C ALA A 302 -14.81 -13.40 18.94
N MET A 303 -15.30 -12.54 19.85
CA MET A 303 -14.94 -11.12 19.87
C MET A 303 -13.45 -10.91 20.18
N ILE A 304 -12.89 -11.59 21.19
CA ILE A 304 -11.45 -11.53 21.47
C ILE A 304 -10.68 -12.06 20.26
N SER A 305 -11.10 -13.20 19.72
CA SER A 305 -10.51 -13.83 18.52
C SER A 305 -10.62 -12.99 17.24
N GLN A 306 -11.42 -11.93 17.23
CA GLN A 306 -11.55 -11.00 16.11
C GLN A 306 -10.96 -9.61 16.44
N GLY A 307 -10.39 -9.43 17.64
CA GLY A 307 -9.91 -8.12 18.12
C GLY A 307 -11.02 -7.15 18.53
N GLY A 308 -12.27 -7.61 18.66
CA GLY A 308 -13.38 -6.78 19.12
C GLY A 308 -13.23 -6.31 20.58
N TYR A 309 -12.36 -6.95 21.37
CA TYR A 309 -12.04 -6.52 22.73
C TYR A 309 -10.64 -5.90 22.83
N LEU A 310 -10.58 -4.74 23.50
CA LEU A 310 -9.36 -4.08 23.92
C LEU A 310 -9.28 -4.07 25.44
N PHE A 311 -8.15 -4.50 25.99
CA PHE A 311 -7.90 -4.59 27.42
C PHE A 311 -6.92 -3.52 27.86
N LYS A 312 -7.23 -2.83 28.95
CA LYS A 312 -6.41 -1.76 29.51
C LYS A 312 -5.38 -2.32 30.49
N ASN A 313 -4.21 -1.69 30.56
CA ASN A 313 -3.14 -2.00 31.51
C ASN A 313 -2.57 -3.41 31.29
N TYR A 314 -1.35 -3.45 30.73
CA TYR A 314 -0.65 -4.69 30.41
C TYR A 314 -0.51 -5.62 31.62
N ASP A 315 -0.09 -5.10 32.78
CA ASP A 315 0.17 -5.92 33.98
C ASP A 315 -1.12 -6.53 34.53
N ALA A 316 -2.22 -5.77 34.52
CA ALA A 316 -3.54 -6.26 34.92
C ALA A 316 -4.04 -7.34 33.95
N LEU A 317 -3.84 -7.13 32.65
CA LEU A 317 -4.20 -8.10 31.63
C LEU A 317 -3.43 -9.42 31.79
N VAL A 318 -2.10 -9.36 31.90
CA VAL A 318 -1.25 -10.55 32.08
C VAL A 318 -1.66 -11.33 33.34
N LYS A 319 -1.90 -10.62 34.45
CA LYS A 319 -2.37 -11.25 35.68
C LYS A 319 -3.72 -11.94 35.50
N ASN A 320 -4.65 -11.33 34.77
CA ASN A 320 -5.96 -11.95 34.50
C ASN A 320 -5.84 -13.15 33.54
N ILE A 321 -4.95 -13.10 32.55
CA ILE A 321 -4.64 -14.23 31.67
C ILE A 321 -4.12 -15.42 32.49
N GLU A 322 -3.19 -15.18 33.43
CA GLU A 322 -2.67 -16.21 34.34
C GLU A 322 -3.76 -16.76 35.27
N ASN A 323 -4.56 -15.88 35.89
CA ASN A 323 -5.63 -16.26 36.81
C ASN A 323 -6.68 -17.17 36.17
N TYR A 324 -6.94 -16.98 34.86
CA TYR A 324 -7.91 -17.77 34.11
C TYR A 324 -7.27 -18.89 33.26
N HIS A 325 -5.97 -19.17 33.44
CA HIS A 325 -5.25 -20.23 32.73
C HIS A 325 -5.37 -20.13 31.19
N LEU A 326 -5.14 -18.93 30.67
CA LEU A 326 -5.13 -18.61 29.22
C LEU A 326 -3.70 -18.40 28.68
N ASP A 327 -2.68 -18.53 29.52
CA ASP A 327 -1.26 -18.32 29.21
C ASP A 327 -0.73 -19.25 28.11
N GLY A 328 -1.18 -20.51 28.08
CA GLY A 328 -0.84 -21.46 27.01
C GLY A 328 -1.62 -21.25 25.70
N GLU A 329 -2.71 -20.49 25.74
CA GLU A 329 -3.64 -20.31 24.62
C GLU A 329 -3.43 -18.99 23.89
N ILE A 330 -2.74 -18.03 24.51
CA ILE A 330 -2.49 -16.71 23.95
C ILE A 330 -1.09 -16.68 23.33
N SER A 331 -1.04 -16.42 22.02
CA SER A 331 0.21 -16.31 21.27
C SER A 331 0.83 -14.92 21.33
N GLY A 332 0.03 -13.88 21.61
CA GLY A 332 0.51 -12.51 21.54
C GLY A 332 -0.42 -11.53 22.26
N ILE A 333 0.21 -10.51 22.84
CA ILE A 333 -0.44 -9.32 23.37
C ILE A 333 0.16 -8.13 22.64
N THR A 334 -0.66 -7.41 21.89
CA THR A 334 -0.20 -6.31 21.05
C THR A 334 -0.82 -5.01 21.51
N ASN A 335 -0.02 -3.96 21.65
CA ASN A 335 -0.53 -2.63 21.96
C ASN A 335 -1.23 -2.04 20.73
N TYR A 336 -2.44 -1.53 20.90
CA TYR A 336 -3.24 -1.02 19.79
C TYR A 336 -2.58 0.20 19.12
N LYS A 337 -2.01 1.12 19.90
CA LYS A 337 -1.32 2.30 19.37
C LYS A 337 -0.06 1.91 18.60
N ASP A 338 0.69 0.92 19.09
CA ASP A 338 1.86 0.41 18.37
C ASP A 338 1.48 -0.16 17.00
N SER A 339 0.36 -0.88 16.88
CA SER A 339 -0.15 -1.37 15.58
C SER A 339 -0.51 -0.24 14.61
N VAL A 340 -1.09 0.86 15.09
CA VAL A 340 -1.37 2.04 14.25
C VAL A 340 -0.07 2.74 13.86
N MET A 341 0.90 2.82 14.77
CA MET A 341 2.20 3.44 14.52
C MET A 341 3.08 2.62 13.57
N GLU A 342 3.03 1.30 13.65
CA GLU A 342 3.70 0.40 12.71
C GLU A 342 3.18 0.65 11.29
N MET A 343 1.86 0.68 11.10
CA MET A 343 1.26 1.04 9.81
C MET A 343 1.71 2.43 9.32
N TYR A 344 1.78 3.42 10.21
CA TYR A 344 2.31 4.74 9.85
C TYR A 344 3.76 4.67 9.36
N HIS A 345 4.62 3.93 10.08
CA HIS A 345 6.01 3.75 9.70
C HIS A 345 6.17 2.98 8.39
N GLU A 346 5.43 1.89 8.19
CA GLU A 346 5.42 1.12 6.95
C GLU A 346 4.96 1.97 5.76
N ASN A 347 3.88 2.74 5.91
CA ASN A 347 3.39 3.64 4.86
C ASN A 347 4.41 4.75 4.55
N ASN A 348 5.09 5.28 5.56
CA ASN A 348 6.13 6.30 5.36
C ASN A 348 7.37 5.73 4.65
N LEU A 349 7.78 4.50 4.99
CA LEU A 349 8.85 3.78 4.28
C LEU A 349 8.44 3.51 2.83
N LYS A 350 7.23 3.02 2.61
CA LYS A 350 6.67 2.78 1.28
C LYS A 350 6.64 4.06 0.44
N LEU A 351 6.17 5.18 1.02
CA LEU A 351 6.18 6.49 0.38
C LEU A 351 7.59 6.91 -0.04
N THR A 352 8.58 6.70 0.84
CA THR A 352 9.99 7.01 0.56
C THR A 352 10.51 6.22 -0.63
N VAL A 353 10.27 4.90 -0.67
CA VAL A 353 10.68 4.03 -1.78
C VAL A 353 10.01 4.44 -3.10
N LEU A 354 8.71 4.75 -3.07
CA LEU A 354 7.97 5.20 -4.25
C LEU A 354 8.53 6.53 -4.78
N ASN A 355 8.81 7.50 -3.90
CA ASN A 355 9.41 8.79 -4.28
C ASN A 355 10.79 8.61 -4.95
N PHE A 356 11.68 7.77 -4.38
CA PHE A 356 12.96 7.48 -5.03
C PHE A 356 12.79 6.81 -6.40
N SER A 357 11.84 5.89 -6.52
CA SER A 357 11.52 5.22 -7.78
C SER A 357 11.03 6.21 -8.84
N GLN A 358 10.17 7.18 -8.46
CA GLN A 358 9.70 8.23 -9.36
C GLN A 358 10.83 9.11 -9.87
N ILE A 359 11.76 9.52 -8.99
CA ILE A 359 12.93 10.33 -9.36
C ILE A 359 13.79 9.59 -10.39
N ILE A 360 14.07 8.30 -10.15
CA ILE A 360 14.86 7.47 -11.07
C ILE A 360 14.16 7.36 -12.44
N ILE A 361 12.86 7.07 -12.46
CA ILE A 361 12.08 6.98 -13.70
C ILE A 361 12.08 8.32 -14.44
N ALA A 362 11.91 9.43 -13.73
CA ALA A 362 11.95 10.77 -14.33
C ALA A 362 13.29 11.09 -14.97
N ILE A 363 14.41 10.79 -14.29
CA ILE A 363 15.77 10.98 -14.83
C ILE A 363 15.96 10.16 -16.11
N ILE A 364 15.58 8.87 -16.09
CA ILE A 364 15.69 7.99 -17.25
C ILE A 364 14.84 8.51 -18.42
N LEU A 365 13.63 8.99 -18.12
CA LEU A 365 12.72 9.54 -19.11
C LEU A 365 13.28 10.82 -19.76
N ILE A 366 13.89 11.72 -18.98
CA ILE A 366 14.60 12.90 -19.50
C ILE A 366 15.74 12.46 -20.43
N ILE A 367 16.55 11.49 -20.01
CA ILE A 367 17.67 10.97 -20.81
C ILE A 367 17.16 10.39 -22.14
N ILE A 368 16.08 9.61 -22.12
CA ILE A 368 15.48 9.03 -23.32
C ILE A 368 14.96 10.12 -24.26
N ILE A 369 14.31 11.17 -23.74
CA ILE A 369 13.85 12.30 -24.56
C ILE A 369 15.04 12.98 -25.26
N LEU A 370 16.12 13.27 -24.52
CA LEU A 370 17.31 13.90 -25.09
C LEU A 370 17.96 13.03 -26.16
N PHE A 371 18.08 11.73 -25.93
CA PHE A 371 18.60 10.79 -26.92
C PHE A 371 17.68 10.65 -28.14
N ASP A 372 16.36 10.65 -27.96
CA ASP A 372 15.41 10.61 -29.07
C ASP A 372 15.56 11.83 -30.00
N VAL A 373 15.70 13.04 -29.44
CA VAL A 373 15.98 14.25 -30.25
C VAL A 373 17.32 14.13 -30.97
N LYS A 374 18.38 13.68 -30.29
CA LYS A 374 19.69 13.48 -30.90
C LYS A 374 19.64 12.50 -32.08
N TYR A 375 19.01 11.34 -31.89
CA TYR A 375 18.88 10.34 -32.96
C TYR A 375 17.99 10.81 -34.10
N TYR A 376 16.98 11.63 -33.83
CA TYR A 376 16.20 12.28 -34.87
C TYR A 376 17.05 13.20 -35.77
N PHE A 377 17.93 14.03 -35.18
CA PHE A 377 18.83 14.89 -35.96
C PHE A 377 19.82 14.07 -36.80
N GLU A 378 20.40 13.02 -36.24
CA GLU A 378 21.35 12.17 -36.97
C GLU A 378 20.66 11.42 -38.12
N GLN A 379 19.45 10.90 -37.90
CA GLN A 379 18.65 10.22 -38.92
C GLN A 379 18.31 11.14 -40.11
N HIS A 380 17.96 12.39 -39.84
CA HIS A 380 17.45 13.33 -40.84
C HIS A 380 18.46 14.43 -41.22
N ARG A 381 19.74 14.28 -40.87
CA ARG A 381 20.79 15.28 -41.06
C ARG A 381 20.76 15.96 -42.43
N LYS A 382 20.72 15.17 -43.52
CA LYS A 382 20.70 15.69 -44.89
C LYS A 382 19.45 16.55 -45.19
N LEU A 383 18.28 16.06 -44.80
CA LEU A 383 17.01 16.75 -45.00
C LEU A 383 16.96 18.07 -44.23
N LEU A 384 17.46 18.07 -42.98
CA LEU A 384 17.47 19.24 -42.12
C LEU A 384 18.42 20.33 -42.64
N VAL A 385 19.58 19.95 -43.18
CA VAL A 385 20.50 20.89 -43.86
C VAL A 385 19.82 21.52 -45.08
N ILE A 386 19.18 20.72 -45.93
CA ILE A 386 18.47 21.22 -47.12
C ILE A 386 17.38 22.23 -46.71
N LYS A 387 16.50 21.86 -45.76
CA LYS A 387 15.45 22.76 -45.26
C LYS A 387 16.02 24.07 -44.71
N LYS A 388 17.18 24.02 -44.06
CA LYS A 388 17.83 25.20 -43.49
C LYS A 388 18.40 26.13 -44.56
N LEU A 389 18.99 25.58 -45.63
CA LEU A 389 19.44 26.35 -46.79
C LEU A 389 18.26 27.06 -47.49
N TYR A 390 17.07 26.44 -47.48
CA TYR A 390 15.82 27.06 -47.95
C TYR A 390 15.17 28.04 -46.95
N GLY A 391 15.85 28.41 -45.86
CA GLY A 391 15.37 29.44 -44.93
C GLY A 391 14.29 28.99 -43.93
N TYR A 392 14.07 27.68 -43.76
CA TYR A 392 13.10 27.21 -42.75
C TYR A 392 13.61 27.48 -41.33
N SER A 393 12.72 27.98 -40.46
CA SER A 393 13.01 28.09 -39.02
C SER A 393 13.16 26.70 -38.38
N THR A 394 13.92 26.62 -37.28
CA THR A 394 14.20 25.35 -36.58
C THR A 394 12.92 24.63 -36.14
N LEU A 395 11.86 25.35 -35.76
CA LEU A 395 10.58 24.75 -35.41
C LEU A 395 9.82 24.25 -36.64
N ARG A 396 9.75 25.05 -37.71
CA ARG A 396 9.02 24.68 -38.94
C ARG A 396 9.65 23.47 -39.64
N ALA A 397 10.98 23.34 -39.56
CA ALA A 397 11.70 22.20 -40.11
C ALA A 397 11.36 20.87 -39.41
N ASN A 398 10.99 20.93 -38.11
CA ASN A 398 10.86 19.78 -37.20
C ASN A 398 9.44 19.56 -36.65
N TYR A 399 8.43 20.30 -37.11
CA TYR A 399 7.08 20.27 -36.52
C TYR A 399 6.41 18.88 -36.55
N GLN A 400 6.61 18.11 -37.63
CA GLN A 400 6.06 16.75 -37.77
C GLN A 400 6.65 15.80 -36.71
N TYR A 401 7.93 15.95 -36.39
CA TYR A 401 8.58 15.16 -35.35
C TYR A 401 7.98 15.47 -33.98
N LEU A 402 7.83 16.76 -33.66
CA LEU A 402 7.22 17.21 -32.41
C LEU A 402 5.79 16.69 -32.29
N LEU A 403 4.97 16.80 -33.33
CA LEU A 403 3.59 16.30 -33.29
C LEU A 403 3.51 14.79 -33.03
N ILE A 404 4.20 13.98 -33.83
CA ILE A 404 4.12 12.51 -33.73
C ILE A 404 4.59 12.05 -32.34
N ASN A 405 5.70 12.59 -31.84
CA ASN A 405 6.25 12.17 -30.55
C ASN A 405 5.35 12.57 -29.37
N ASN A 406 4.65 13.70 -29.46
CA ASN A 406 3.73 14.14 -28.42
C ASN A 406 2.38 13.42 -28.51
N ILE A 407 1.89 13.07 -29.71
CA ILE A 407 0.69 12.25 -29.90
C ILE A 407 0.85 10.89 -29.20
N VAL A 408 2.04 10.27 -29.26
CA VAL A 408 2.31 9.00 -28.55
C VAL A 408 2.11 9.15 -27.04
N VAL A 409 2.56 10.24 -26.44
CA VAL A 409 2.38 10.51 -25.00
C VAL A 409 0.90 10.68 -24.66
N VAL A 410 0.17 11.45 -25.47
CA VAL A 410 -1.27 11.65 -25.29
C VAL A 410 -2.02 10.32 -25.41
N PHE A 411 -1.69 9.52 -26.43
CA PHE A 411 -2.31 8.20 -26.64
C PHE A 411 -2.09 7.28 -25.44
N ILE A 412 -0.87 7.21 -24.92
CA ILE A 412 -0.55 6.41 -23.73
C ILE A 412 -1.30 6.96 -22.51
N GLY A 413 -1.34 8.28 -22.32
CA GLY A 413 -2.08 8.88 -21.22
C GLY A 413 -3.57 8.52 -21.22
N ILE A 414 -4.20 8.56 -22.40
CA ILE A 414 -5.60 8.14 -22.58
C ILE A 414 -5.75 6.63 -22.28
N LEU A 415 -4.89 5.80 -22.85
CA LEU A 415 -4.93 4.35 -22.64
C LEU A 415 -4.78 3.99 -21.16
N THR A 416 -3.80 4.58 -20.49
CA THR A 416 -3.55 4.37 -19.06
C THR A 416 -4.71 4.86 -18.21
N ASN A 417 -5.35 5.98 -18.57
CA ASN A 417 -6.54 6.47 -17.89
C ASN A 417 -7.73 5.49 -18.02
N VAL A 418 -7.93 4.89 -19.20
CA VAL A 418 -8.97 3.87 -19.43
C VAL A 418 -8.72 2.60 -18.62
N ILE A 419 -7.47 2.20 -18.42
CA ILE A 419 -7.13 0.99 -17.65
C ILE A 419 -7.29 1.24 -16.15
N LEU A 420 -6.72 2.35 -15.66
CA LEU A 420 -6.55 2.59 -14.22
C LEU A 420 -7.66 3.43 -13.58
N HIS A 421 -8.59 3.99 -14.37
CA HIS A 421 -9.80 4.69 -13.90
C HIS A 421 -9.54 5.79 -12.85
N SER A 422 -8.38 6.46 -12.88
CA SER A 422 -7.99 7.48 -11.90
C SER A 422 -8.03 8.88 -12.47
N GLN A 423 -8.75 9.77 -11.78
CA GLN A 423 -8.93 11.19 -12.16
C GLN A 423 -7.61 11.97 -12.24
N TYR A 424 -6.56 11.53 -11.54
CA TYR A 424 -5.28 12.24 -11.46
C TYR A 424 -4.36 11.96 -12.66
N ILE A 425 -4.59 10.88 -13.42
CA ILE A 425 -3.70 10.46 -14.51
C ILE A 425 -3.59 11.53 -15.60
N MET A 426 -4.72 12.12 -15.99
CA MET A 426 -4.73 13.14 -17.05
C MET A 426 -3.91 14.38 -16.66
N MET A 427 -3.97 14.80 -15.39
CA MET A 427 -3.15 15.91 -14.89
C MET A 427 -1.66 15.55 -14.91
N ILE A 428 -1.29 14.32 -14.54
CA ILE A 428 0.09 13.84 -14.59
C ILE A 428 0.61 13.82 -16.03
N PHE A 429 -0.15 13.27 -16.98
CA PHE A 429 0.26 13.24 -18.38
C PHE A 429 0.33 14.64 -19.00
N ALA A 430 -0.53 15.57 -18.59
CA ALA A 430 -0.45 16.96 -19.01
C ALA A 430 0.86 17.63 -18.54
N THR A 431 1.27 17.43 -17.29
CA THR A 431 2.54 17.96 -16.78
C THR A 431 3.74 17.34 -17.47
N ILE A 432 3.75 16.02 -17.67
CA ILE A 432 4.80 15.32 -18.44
C ILE A 432 4.89 15.86 -19.86
N LEU A 433 3.76 16.11 -20.52
CA LEU A 433 3.72 16.63 -21.89
C LEU A 433 4.31 18.04 -21.97
N VAL A 434 3.99 18.92 -21.02
CA VAL A 434 4.60 20.26 -20.95
C VAL A 434 6.11 20.17 -20.79
N VAL A 435 6.59 19.37 -19.83
CA VAL A 435 8.03 19.18 -19.59
C VAL A 435 8.72 18.60 -20.84
N GLN A 436 8.11 17.62 -21.48
CA GLN A 436 8.64 17.01 -22.70
C GLN A 436 8.76 18.02 -23.84
N ILE A 437 7.73 18.84 -24.09
CA ILE A 437 7.76 19.85 -25.14
C ILE A 437 8.87 20.86 -24.88
N LEU A 438 9.03 21.33 -23.63
CA LEU A 438 10.10 22.25 -23.24
C LEU A 438 11.49 21.64 -23.49
N LEU A 439 11.71 20.39 -23.08
CA LEU A 439 12.97 19.68 -23.31
C LEU A 439 13.25 19.47 -24.81
N GLN A 440 12.24 19.10 -25.59
CA GLN A 440 12.36 18.93 -27.04
C GLN A 440 12.70 20.24 -27.74
N ILE A 441 12.02 21.34 -27.41
CA ILE A 441 12.31 22.66 -27.99
C ILE A 441 13.74 23.08 -27.62
N CYS A 442 14.14 22.98 -26.35
CA CYS A 442 15.47 23.38 -25.90
C CYS A 442 16.58 22.57 -26.62
N SER A 443 16.42 21.26 -26.71
CA SER A 443 17.38 20.38 -27.39
C SER A 443 17.39 20.58 -28.92
N LEU A 444 16.24 20.86 -29.55
CA LEU A 444 16.15 21.25 -30.96
C LEU A 444 16.95 22.53 -31.25
N TYR A 445 16.85 23.55 -30.39
CA TYR A 445 17.63 24.79 -30.53
C TYR A 445 19.12 24.56 -30.31
N TYR A 446 19.51 23.77 -29.31
CA TYR A 446 20.92 23.43 -29.04
C TYR A 446 21.57 22.73 -30.25
N HIS A 447 20.94 21.66 -30.76
CA HIS A 447 21.45 20.97 -31.94
C HIS A 447 21.38 21.85 -33.19
N GLY A 448 20.32 22.64 -33.35
CA GLY A 448 20.16 23.60 -34.44
C GLY A 448 21.28 24.64 -34.52
N ARG A 449 21.77 25.15 -33.38
CA ARG A 449 22.93 26.07 -33.33
C ARG A 449 24.24 25.39 -33.70
N ARG A 450 24.53 24.22 -33.13
CA ARG A 450 25.75 23.46 -33.45
C ARG A 450 25.83 23.09 -34.94
N PHE A 451 24.68 22.83 -35.57
CA PHE A 451 24.61 22.62 -37.02
C PHE A 451 24.95 23.87 -37.85
N ASN A 452 24.73 25.09 -37.33
CA ASN A 452 25.13 26.32 -38.03
C ASN A 452 26.64 26.56 -38.02
N GLU A 453 27.31 26.20 -36.94
CA GLU A 453 28.76 26.33 -36.83
C GLU A 453 29.45 25.44 -37.86
N VAL A 454 29.01 24.17 -37.95
CA VAL A 454 29.55 23.21 -38.94
C VAL A 454 29.29 23.64 -40.38
N ILE A 455 28.19 24.31 -40.69
CA ILE A 455 27.90 24.81 -42.05
C ILE A 455 28.72 26.06 -42.39
N LYS A 456 29.09 26.90 -41.40
CA LYS A 456 29.95 28.08 -41.62
C LYS A 456 31.43 27.73 -41.86
N GLU A 457 31.84 26.53 -41.48
CA GLU A 457 33.21 26.01 -41.71
C GLU A 457 33.40 25.39 -43.11
N PHE A 458 32.32 25.22 -43.87
CA PHE A 458 32.33 24.87 -45.31
C PHE A 458 32.05 26.11 -46.15
#